data_AF-A0A353KQW2-F1
#
_entry.id   AF-A0A353KQW2-F1
#
_cell.length_a   1.000
_cell.length_b   1.000
_cell.length_c   1.000
_cell.angle_alpha   90.00
_cell.angle_beta   90.00
_cell.angle_gamma   90.00
#
_symmetry.space_group_name_H-M   'P 1'
#
loop_
_entity.id
_entity.type
_entity.pdbx_description
1 polymer ?
#
loop_
_entity_poly.entity_id
_entity_poly.type
_entity_poly.pdbx_seq_one_letter_code
_entity_poly.pdbx_strand_id
1 'polypeptide(L)'
;MIDLSFRDKKFKIVEKFFVFLCISLAVIIAGFVFMAVSGMNVGVEFGGGANVEVTVDGVNSIGGYDANDFKNHFYDYLTDRGYEVNKTVQTSGISTYEYRIGTTMTKDGSKIDLNATDPGDANGETYLTTEMKALQNEMEPAIVEYIRTKYSLSEDDFTSDSVSVKPHSIGNQVMKSIIRAAVIAVSVAIVV
;
A
#
# COMPACT_ATOMS: atom_id res chain seq x y z
N MET A 1 27.90 39.04 39.81
CA MET A 1 26.80 38.11 40.14
C MET A 1 25.53 38.70 39.55
N ILE A 2 25.12 38.24 38.37
CA ILE A 2 23.95 38.79 37.67
C ILE A 2 22.73 38.06 38.21
N ASP A 3 21.94 38.77 39.00
CA ASP A 3 20.69 38.28 39.57
C ASP A 3 19.60 38.31 38.48
N LEU A 4 19.34 37.16 37.87
CA LEU A 4 18.26 36.97 36.89
C LEU A 4 16.96 36.63 37.64
N SER A 5 16.42 37.61 38.35
CA SER A 5 15.07 37.54 38.92
C SER A 5 14.03 37.67 37.80
N PHE A 6 13.44 36.55 37.39
CA PHE A 6 12.30 36.50 36.45
C PHE A 6 10.94 36.84 37.10
N ARG A 7 10.94 37.53 38.24
CA ARG A 7 9.76 37.63 39.12
C ARG A 7 8.75 38.71 38.72
N ASP A 8 9.09 39.61 37.79
CA ASP A 8 8.24 40.77 37.44
C ASP A 8 7.75 40.84 35.98
N LYS A 9 8.07 39.86 35.13
CA LYS A 9 7.48 39.80 33.77
C LYS A 9 6.17 39.01 33.81
N LYS A 10 5.05 39.73 33.93
CA LYS A 10 3.72 39.20 33.59
C LYS A 10 3.74 38.80 32.11
N PHE A 11 4.08 37.55 31.81
CA PHE A 11 3.93 37.02 30.46
C PHE A 11 2.44 37.02 30.10
N LYS A 12 2.00 38.05 29.38
CA LYS A 12 0.64 38.20 28.82
C LYS A 12 0.43 37.25 27.63
N ILE A 13 0.76 35.97 27.81
CA ILE A 13 0.55 34.92 26.80
C ILE A 13 -0.95 34.73 26.50
N VAL A 14 -1.80 34.97 27.50
CA VAL A 14 -3.26 34.82 27.38
C VAL A 14 -3.89 35.89 26.48
N GLU A 15 -3.34 37.11 26.42
CA GLU A 15 -3.96 38.25 25.71
C GLU A 15 -3.86 38.13 24.18
N LYS A 16 -2.84 37.41 23.67
CA LYS A 16 -2.65 37.17 22.23
C LYS A 16 -2.99 35.74 21.82
N PHE A 17 -3.57 34.93 22.72
CA PHE A 17 -3.93 33.53 22.46
C PHE A 17 -4.78 33.38 21.19
N PHE A 18 -5.78 34.25 20.99
CA PHE A 18 -6.63 34.26 19.80
C PHE A 18 -5.87 34.55 18.50
N VAL A 19 -4.83 35.39 18.53
CA VAL A 19 -4.01 35.67 17.35
C VAL A 19 -3.21 34.44 16.95
N PHE A 20 -2.58 33.77 17.93
CA PHE A 20 -1.84 32.53 17.68
C PHE A 20 -2.77 31.38 17.26
N LEU A 21 -4.00 31.33 17.80
CA LEU A 21 -5.04 30.38 17.40
C LEU A 21 -5.50 30.60 15.96
N CYS A 22 -5.72 31.84 15.53
CA CYS A 22 -6.09 32.13 14.15
C CYS A 22 -4.96 31.78 13.17
N ILE A 23 -3.71 32.07 13.54
CA ILE A 23 -2.55 31.70 12.72
C ILE A 23 -2.41 30.18 12.62
N SER A 24 -2.57 29.44 13.72
CA SER A 24 -2.50 27.98 13.69
C SER A 24 -3.65 27.39 12.86
N LEU A 25 -4.87 27.91 12.99
CA LEU A 25 -6.01 27.48 12.19
C LEU A 25 -5.77 27.72 10.69
N ALA A 26 -5.21 28.87 10.31
CA ALA A 26 -4.87 29.17 8.93
C ALA A 26 -3.83 28.18 8.35
N VAL A 27 -2.82 27.82 9.14
CA VAL A 27 -1.82 26.81 8.74
C VAL A 27 -2.45 25.42 8.61
N ILE A 28 -3.34 25.03 9.51
CA ILE A 28 -4.06 23.74 9.46
C ILE A 28 -4.92 23.67 8.20
N ILE A 29 -5.71 24.72 7.90
CA ILE A 29 -6.56 24.78 6.71
C ILE A 29 -5.69 24.71 5.44
N ALA A 30 -4.60 25.48 5.38
CA ALA A 30 -3.68 25.43 4.24
C ALA A 30 -3.08 24.03 4.05
N GLY A 31 -2.66 23.37 5.14
CA GLY A 31 -2.17 21.99 5.10
C GLY A 31 -3.23 20.99 4.64
N PHE A 32 -4.48 21.14 5.10
CA PHE A 32 -5.59 20.29 4.67
C PHE A 32 -5.93 20.46 3.18
N VAL A 33 -5.98 21.71 2.69
CA VAL A 33 -6.16 22.00 1.27
C VAL A 33 -5.03 21.39 0.45
N PHE A 34 -3.79 21.46 0.94
CA PHE A 34 -2.65 20.85 0.26
C PHE A 34 -2.77 19.32 0.17
N MET A 35 -3.24 18.66 1.24
CA MET A 35 -3.55 17.22 1.22
C MET A 35 -4.71 16.87 0.27
N ALA A 36 -5.74 17.74 0.19
CA ALA A 36 -6.89 17.53 -0.68
C ALA A 36 -6.55 17.68 -2.17
N VAL A 37 -5.70 18.65 -2.53
CA VAL A 37 -5.31 18.93 -3.93
C VAL A 37 -4.18 18.00 -4.41
N SER A 38 -3.16 17.78 -3.58
CA SER A 38 -2.01 16.95 -3.97
C SER A 38 -2.29 15.45 -3.83
N GLY A 39 -3.41 15.09 -3.19
CA GLY A 39 -3.70 13.74 -2.73
C GLY A 39 -2.78 13.35 -1.57
N MET A 40 -3.24 12.40 -0.77
CA MET A 40 -2.34 11.65 0.09
C MET A 40 -1.93 10.39 -0.66
N ASN A 41 -0.63 10.08 -0.71
CA ASN A 41 -0.20 8.73 -1.02
C ASN A 41 -0.52 7.85 0.20
N VAL A 42 -1.80 7.56 0.38
CA VAL A 42 -2.26 6.60 1.37
C VAL A 42 -1.83 5.24 0.86
N GLY A 43 -0.88 4.63 1.57
CA GLY A 43 -0.46 3.27 1.27
C GLY A 43 -1.65 2.32 1.21
N VAL A 44 -1.44 1.14 0.62
CA VAL A 44 -2.43 0.05 0.60
C VAL A 44 -2.91 -0.29 2.02
N GLU A 45 -2.07 -0.05 3.04
CA GLU A 45 -2.40 -0.16 4.47
C GLU A 45 -3.60 0.72 4.90
N PHE A 46 -3.96 1.72 4.10
CA PHE A 46 -5.03 2.67 4.37
C PHE A 46 -6.16 2.63 3.33
N GLY A 47 -5.88 2.29 2.07
CA GLY A 47 -6.90 2.10 1.03
C GLY A 47 -7.65 0.77 1.12
N GLY A 48 -7.05 -0.22 1.80
CA GLY A 48 -7.37 -1.63 1.59
C GLY A 48 -6.68 -2.17 0.33
N GLY A 49 -6.80 -3.47 0.10
CA GLY A 49 -6.20 -4.14 -1.06
C GLY A 49 -5.54 -5.45 -0.64
N ALA A 50 -4.51 -5.88 -1.36
CA ALA A 50 -3.75 -7.07 -1.03
C ALA A 50 -2.25 -6.87 -1.23
N ASN A 51 -1.45 -7.49 -0.37
CA ASN A 51 -0.02 -7.64 -0.59
C ASN A 51 0.25 -9.06 -1.10
N VAL A 52 0.93 -9.18 -2.22
CA VAL A 52 1.34 -10.45 -2.79
C VAL A 52 2.83 -10.60 -2.56
N GLU A 53 3.18 -11.44 -1.59
CA GLU A 53 4.55 -11.82 -1.32
C GLU A 53 4.97 -12.94 -2.28
N VAL A 54 6.02 -12.69 -3.03
CA VAL A 54 6.64 -13.63 -3.96
C VAL A 54 8.03 -13.94 -3.44
N THR A 55 8.27 -15.20 -3.09
CA THR A 55 9.59 -15.70 -2.74
C THR A 55 10.08 -16.62 -3.83
N VAL A 56 11.31 -16.39 -4.29
CA VAL A 56 11.99 -17.14 -5.33
C VAL A 56 13.31 -17.65 -4.76
N ASP A 57 13.35 -18.93 -4.40
CA ASP A 57 14.51 -19.57 -3.83
C ASP A 57 15.54 -19.92 -4.92
N GLY A 58 16.83 -19.92 -4.55
CA GLY A 58 17.91 -20.29 -5.47
C GLY A 58 18.35 -19.19 -6.46
N VAL A 59 17.69 -18.02 -6.50
CA VAL A 59 18.06 -16.91 -7.41
C VAL A 59 19.49 -16.41 -7.21
N ASN A 60 20.06 -16.57 -6.02
CA ASN A 60 21.44 -16.19 -5.71
C ASN A 60 22.47 -17.01 -6.51
N SER A 61 22.08 -18.21 -6.93
CA SER A 61 22.90 -19.14 -7.70
C SER A 61 22.73 -18.97 -9.21
N ILE A 62 21.79 -18.12 -9.65
CA ILE A 62 21.52 -17.86 -11.06
C ILE A 62 22.48 -16.76 -11.55
N GLY A 63 23.39 -17.13 -12.45
CA GLY A 63 24.34 -16.20 -13.05
C GLY A 63 23.64 -15.08 -13.82
N GLY A 64 23.90 -13.83 -13.45
CA GLY A 64 23.32 -12.66 -14.11
C GLY A 64 21.88 -12.35 -13.71
N TYR A 65 21.38 -12.91 -12.62
CA TYR A 65 20.06 -12.58 -12.09
C TYR A 65 19.91 -11.09 -11.80
N ASP A 66 18.92 -10.45 -12.42
CA ASP A 66 18.58 -9.04 -12.20
C ASP A 66 17.26 -8.93 -11.43
N ALA A 67 17.38 -8.57 -10.16
CA ALA A 67 16.25 -8.35 -9.27
C ALA A 67 15.35 -7.18 -9.70
N ASN A 68 15.89 -6.13 -10.32
CA ASN A 68 15.09 -5.00 -10.77
C ASN A 68 14.30 -5.34 -12.02
N ASP A 69 14.91 -6.12 -12.92
CA ASP A 69 14.20 -6.63 -14.07
C ASP A 69 13.05 -7.56 -13.66
N PHE A 70 13.28 -8.49 -12.73
CA PHE A 70 12.21 -9.32 -12.15
C PHE A 70 11.07 -8.47 -11.56
N LYS A 71 11.41 -7.45 -10.75
CA LYS A 71 10.43 -6.50 -10.18
C LYS A 71 9.58 -5.85 -11.26
N ASN A 72 10.21 -5.31 -12.29
CA ASN A 72 9.52 -4.57 -13.34
C ASN A 72 8.67 -5.50 -14.19
N HIS A 73 9.19 -6.69 -14.53
CA HIS A 73 8.45 -7.68 -15.30
C HIS A 73 7.15 -8.10 -14.60
N PHE A 74 7.20 -8.39 -13.30
CA PHE A 74 6.01 -8.82 -12.56
C PHE A 74 5.11 -7.64 -12.13
N TYR A 75 5.66 -6.43 -12.02
CA TYR A 75 4.84 -5.22 -11.96
C TYR A 75 4.00 -5.06 -13.23
N ASP A 76 4.64 -5.15 -14.41
CA ASP A 76 3.97 -5.05 -15.71
C ASP A 76 2.95 -6.18 -15.91
N TYR A 77 3.32 -7.43 -15.58
CA TYR A 77 2.44 -8.61 -15.61
C TYR A 77 1.12 -8.41 -14.85
N LEU A 78 1.18 -7.76 -13.68
CA LEU A 78 0.01 -7.46 -12.86
C LEU A 78 -0.77 -6.27 -13.45
N THR A 79 -0.11 -5.21 -13.88
CA THR A 79 -0.80 -4.05 -14.47
C THR A 79 -1.47 -4.37 -15.81
N ASP A 80 -0.89 -5.27 -16.60
CA ASP A 80 -1.44 -5.75 -17.88
C ASP A 80 -2.73 -6.56 -17.67
N ARG A 81 -2.86 -7.20 -16.50
CA ARG A 81 -4.11 -7.84 -16.04
C ARG A 81 -5.13 -6.84 -15.49
N GLY A 82 -4.77 -5.56 -15.44
CA GLY A 82 -5.63 -4.47 -15.03
C GLY A 82 -5.58 -4.15 -13.54
N TYR A 83 -4.72 -4.80 -12.75
CA TYR A 83 -4.59 -4.48 -11.33
C TYR A 83 -3.98 -3.09 -11.12
N GLU A 84 -4.50 -2.35 -10.14
CA GLU A 84 -3.83 -1.14 -9.65
C GLU A 84 -2.69 -1.54 -8.72
N VAL A 85 -1.45 -1.49 -9.21
CA VAL A 85 -0.27 -1.92 -8.45
C VAL A 85 0.56 -0.73 -8.02
N ASN A 86 1.03 -0.75 -6.77
CA ASN A 86 1.99 0.23 -6.30
C ASN A 86 3.35 0.01 -7.00
N LYS A 87 3.86 1.06 -7.65
CA LYS A 87 5.14 1.02 -8.37
C LYS A 87 6.34 0.71 -7.47
N THR A 88 6.25 1.02 -6.18
CA THR A 88 7.30 0.69 -5.22
C THR A 88 7.11 -0.75 -4.72
N VAL A 89 7.76 -1.69 -5.40
CA VAL A 89 7.86 -3.09 -4.98
C VAL A 89 8.86 -3.20 -3.83
N GLN A 90 8.40 -3.65 -2.67
CA GLN A 90 9.30 -3.87 -1.52
C GLN A 90 10.06 -5.17 -1.70
N THR A 91 11.27 -5.24 -1.17
CA THR A 91 12.06 -6.47 -1.20
C THR A 91 12.71 -6.78 0.12
N SER A 92 12.72 -8.07 0.46
CA SER A 92 13.54 -8.63 1.51
C SER A 92 14.65 -9.45 0.85
N GLY A 93 15.88 -8.93 0.89
CA GLY A 93 17.00 -9.51 0.14
C GLY A 93 16.78 -9.45 -1.38
N ILE A 94 17.22 -10.49 -2.08
CA ILE A 94 17.12 -10.62 -3.55
C ILE A 94 16.14 -11.70 -4.01
N SER A 95 15.56 -12.46 -3.08
CA SER A 95 14.64 -13.57 -3.35
C SER A 95 13.18 -13.24 -3.08
N THR A 96 12.90 -12.27 -2.20
CA THR A 96 11.52 -11.98 -1.76
C THR A 96 11.09 -10.58 -2.20
N TYR A 97 9.92 -10.52 -2.85
CA TYR A 97 9.31 -9.33 -3.46
C TYR A 97 7.88 -9.18 -2.96
N GLU A 98 7.48 -7.99 -2.55
CA GLU A 98 6.11 -7.69 -2.14
C GLU A 98 5.45 -6.73 -3.14
N TYR A 99 4.47 -7.24 -3.88
CA TYR A 99 3.64 -6.47 -4.79
C TYR A 99 2.38 -6.02 -4.08
N ARG A 100 2.09 -4.73 -4.16
CA ARG A 100 1.03 -4.06 -3.41
C ARG A 100 -0.11 -3.74 -4.37
N ILE A 101 -1.18 -4.53 -4.29
CA ILE A 101 -2.36 -4.44 -5.15
C ILE A 101 -3.45 -3.63 -4.44
N GLY A 102 -3.98 -2.62 -5.12
CA GLY A 102 -5.06 -1.78 -4.64
C GLY A 102 -6.41 -2.49 -4.64
N THR A 103 -7.47 -1.72 -4.43
CA THR A 103 -8.85 -2.21 -4.37
C THR A 103 -9.59 -2.10 -5.70
N THR A 104 -8.93 -1.67 -6.76
CA THR A 104 -9.56 -1.47 -8.07
C THR A 104 -8.80 -2.27 -9.12
N MET A 105 -9.56 -2.86 -10.06
CA MET A 105 -9.02 -3.51 -11.25
C MET A 105 -9.75 -2.98 -12.49
N THR A 106 -9.05 -2.84 -13.61
CA THR A 106 -9.66 -2.53 -14.92
C THR A 106 -9.88 -3.82 -15.69
N LYS A 107 -11.12 -4.21 -15.94
CA LYS A 107 -11.50 -5.39 -16.74
C LYS A 107 -12.43 -4.94 -17.85
N ASP A 108 -12.12 -5.31 -19.09
CA ASP A 108 -12.90 -4.95 -20.28
C ASP A 108 -13.18 -3.43 -20.40
N GLY A 109 -12.20 -2.61 -20.02
CA GLY A 109 -12.29 -1.13 -20.04
C GLY A 109 -13.10 -0.52 -18.88
N SER A 110 -13.62 -1.33 -17.96
CA SER A 110 -14.39 -0.89 -16.80
C SER A 110 -13.62 -1.08 -15.49
N LYS A 111 -13.72 -0.10 -14.58
CA LYS A 111 -13.16 -0.22 -13.23
C LYS A 111 -14.09 -1.03 -12.33
N ILE A 112 -13.56 -2.08 -11.72
CA ILE A 112 -14.23 -2.97 -10.78
C ILE A 112 -13.68 -2.68 -9.38
N ASP A 113 -14.56 -2.51 -8.39
CA ASP A 113 -14.19 -2.47 -6.96
C ASP A 113 -14.01 -3.90 -6.45
N LEU A 114 -12.76 -4.25 -6.14
CA LEU A 114 -12.38 -5.57 -5.63
C LEU A 114 -12.94 -5.83 -4.22
N ASN A 115 -13.36 -4.80 -3.47
CA ASN A 115 -14.03 -5.00 -2.17
C ASN A 115 -15.50 -5.39 -2.31
N ALA A 116 -16.09 -5.30 -3.50
CA ALA A 116 -17.46 -5.74 -3.71
C ALA A 116 -17.56 -7.27 -3.59
N THR A 117 -18.69 -7.75 -3.09
CA THR A 117 -19.04 -9.17 -3.08
C THR A 117 -19.07 -9.68 -4.52
N ASP A 118 -18.39 -10.80 -4.76
CA ASP A 118 -18.42 -11.50 -6.03
C ASP A 118 -19.75 -12.27 -6.14
N PRO A 119 -20.66 -11.86 -7.04
CA PRO A 119 -21.93 -12.54 -7.23
C PRO A 119 -21.77 -13.96 -7.82
N GLY A 120 -20.58 -14.30 -8.33
CA GLY A 120 -20.23 -15.63 -8.83
C GLY A 120 -19.72 -16.59 -7.76
N ASP A 121 -19.38 -16.10 -6.57
CA ASP A 121 -18.89 -16.94 -5.47
C ASP A 121 -20.03 -17.38 -4.53
N ALA A 122 -20.15 -18.68 -4.33
CA ALA A 122 -21.21 -19.27 -3.51
C ALA A 122 -21.04 -19.01 -2.00
N ASN A 123 -19.86 -18.58 -1.56
CA ASN A 123 -19.54 -18.27 -0.17
C ASN A 123 -19.68 -16.77 0.14
N GLY A 124 -20.03 -15.94 -0.85
CA GLY A 124 -20.14 -14.50 -0.71
C GLY A 124 -18.80 -13.81 -0.49
N GLU A 125 -17.71 -14.40 -1.00
CA GLU A 125 -16.39 -13.76 -0.98
C GLU A 125 -16.36 -12.47 -1.81
N THR A 126 -15.40 -11.60 -1.52
CA THR A 126 -15.17 -10.41 -2.35
C THR A 126 -14.37 -10.75 -3.60
N TYR A 127 -14.51 -9.96 -4.66
CA TYR A 127 -13.66 -10.09 -5.85
C TYR A 127 -12.17 -10.11 -5.52
N LEU A 128 -11.72 -9.31 -4.53
CA LEU A 128 -10.33 -9.32 -4.08
C LEU A 128 -9.89 -10.71 -3.64
N THR A 129 -10.73 -11.41 -2.86
CA THR A 129 -10.41 -12.76 -2.38
C THR A 129 -10.34 -13.75 -3.53
N THR A 130 -11.34 -13.73 -4.43
CA THR A 130 -11.39 -14.61 -5.60
C THR A 130 -10.18 -14.39 -6.51
N GLU A 131 -9.89 -13.14 -6.85
CA GLU A 131 -8.79 -12.75 -7.74
C GLU A 131 -7.42 -13.05 -7.09
N MET A 132 -7.25 -12.87 -5.78
CA MET A 132 -5.99 -13.22 -5.11
C MET A 132 -5.73 -14.74 -5.09
N LYS A 133 -6.77 -15.56 -4.94
CA LYS A 133 -6.64 -17.02 -5.05
C LYS A 133 -6.28 -17.44 -6.48
N ALA A 134 -6.92 -16.83 -7.48
CA ALA A 134 -6.58 -17.08 -8.89
C ALA A 134 -5.14 -16.67 -9.20
N LEU A 135 -4.74 -15.46 -8.78
CA LEU A 135 -3.40 -14.94 -8.96
C LEU A 135 -2.33 -15.81 -8.31
N GLN A 136 -2.59 -16.36 -7.12
CA GLN A 136 -1.67 -17.31 -6.48
C GLN A 136 -1.37 -18.52 -7.39
N ASN A 137 -2.41 -19.12 -7.97
CA ASN A 137 -2.28 -20.29 -8.83
C ASN A 137 -1.67 -19.96 -10.21
N GLU A 138 -1.89 -18.76 -10.72
CA GLU A 138 -1.42 -18.33 -12.05
C GLU A 138 0.00 -17.77 -12.03
N MET A 139 0.39 -17.11 -10.94
CA MET A 139 1.67 -16.39 -10.89
C MET A 139 2.85 -17.32 -10.62
N GLU A 140 2.67 -18.39 -9.85
CA GLU A 140 3.70 -19.41 -9.63
C GLU A 140 4.25 -20.01 -10.94
N PRO A 141 3.42 -20.58 -11.84
CA PRO A 141 3.93 -21.11 -13.11
C PRO A 141 4.52 -20.01 -14.00
N ALA A 142 3.97 -18.80 -13.99
CA ALA A 142 4.51 -17.66 -14.75
C ALA A 142 5.92 -17.26 -14.29
N ILE A 143 6.20 -17.30 -12.98
CA ILE A 143 7.53 -17.06 -12.42
C ILE A 143 8.51 -18.14 -12.84
N VAL A 144 8.12 -19.41 -12.75
CA VAL A 144 8.95 -20.54 -13.17
C VAL A 144 9.31 -20.43 -14.65
N GLU A 145 8.31 -20.18 -15.51
CA GLU A 145 8.50 -20.02 -16.96
C GLU A 145 9.42 -18.83 -17.28
N TYR A 146 9.17 -17.68 -16.64
CA TYR A 146 10.00 -16.49 -16.80
C TYR A 146 11.47 -16.75 -16.47
N ILE A 147 11.76 -17.35 -15.32
CA ILE A 147 13.13 -17.61 -14.86
C ILE A 147 13.81 -18.62 -15.78
N ARG A 148 13.15 -19.74 -16.09
CA ARG A 148 13.70 -20.76 -16.99
C ARG A 148 14.04 -20.19 -18.35
N THR A 149 13.12 -19.43 -18.94
CA THR A 149 13.29 -18.87 -20.29
C THR A 149 14.39 -17.81 -20.30
N LYS A 150 14.39 -16.89 -19.33
CA LYS A 150 15.33 -15.77 -19.31
C LYS A 150 16.77 -16.22 -19.03
N TYR A 151 16.94 -17.19 -18.13
CA TYR A 151 18.25 -17.65 -17.71
C TYR A 151 18.66 -19.00 -18.32
N SER A 152 17.87 -19.52 -19.27
CA SER A 152 18.13 -20.78 -19.99
C SER A 152 18.35 -21.98 -19.04
N LEU A 153 17.53 -22.07 -17.98
CA LEU A 153 17.59 -23.15 -17.00
C LEU A 153 16.73 -24.34 -17.43
N SER A 154 17.16 -25.56 -17.11
CA SER A 154 16.37 -26.77 -17.36
C SER A 154 15.23 -26.95 -16.33
N GLU A 155 14.33 -27.90 -16.57
CA GLU A 155 13.24 -28.19 -15.64
C GLU A 155 13.74 -28.69 -14.28
N ASP A 156 14.91 -29.34 -14.26
CA ASP A 156 15.54 -29.87 -13.05
C ASP A 156 16.30 -28.78 -12.27
N ASP A 157 16.74 -27.71 -12.94
CA ASP A 157 17.53 -26.63 -12.33
C ASP A 157 16.67 -25.62 -11.55
N PHE A 158 15.39 -25.48 -11.93
CA PHE A 158 14.47 -24.54 -11.29
C PHE A 158 13.03 -25.05 -11.40
N THR A 159 12.36 -25.30 -10.28
CA THR A 159 11.04 -25.93 -10.21
C THR A 159 10.00 -25.04 -9.54
N SER A 160 8.73 -25.45 -9.56
CA SER A 160 7.66 -24.82 -8.77
C SER A 160 7.98 -24.75 -7.28
N ASP A 161 8.72 -25.72 -6.74
CA ASP A 161 9.11 -25.75 -5.32
C ASP A 161 10.09 -24.63 -4.96
N SER A 162 10.71 -24.00 -5.97
CA SER A 162 11.59 -22.84 -5.81
C SER A 162 10.81 -21.53 -5.76
N VAL A 163 9.48 -21.56 -5.88
CA VAL A 163 8.62 -20.39 -5.91
C VAL A 163 7.51 -20.53 -4.87
N SER A 164 7.26 -19.46 -4.12
CA SER A 164 6.14 -19.38 -3.19
C SER A 164 5.43 -18.05 -3.41
N VAL A 165 4.13 -18.11 -3.75
CA VAL A 165 3.28 -16.92 -3.85
C VAL A 165 2.27 -16.92 -2.70
N LYS A 166 2.27 -15.85 -1.90
CA LYS A 166 1.39 -15.68 -0.74
C LYS A 166 0.66 -14.34 -0.81
N PRO A 167 -0.62 -14.34 -1.19
CA PRO A 167 -1.44 -13.15 -1.09
C PRO A 167 -1.94 -12.94 0.36
N HIS A 168 -1.90 -11.70 0.80
CA HIS A 168 -2.40 -11.23 2.09
C HIS A 168 -3.35 -10.06 1.85
N SER A 169 -4.66 -10.28 1.99
CA SER A 169 -5.65 -9.20 1.89
C SER A 169 -5.58 -8.29 3.12
N ILE A 170 -5.48 -6.99 2.91
CA ILE A 170 -5.52 -5.97 3.94
C ILE A 170 -6.88 -5.28 3.88
N GLY A 171 -7.67 -5.44 4.95
CA GLY A 171 -8.97 -4.80 5.06
C GLY A 171 -8.88 -3.31 5.39
N ASN A 172 -9.70 -2.49 4.74
CA ASN A 172 -9.84 -1.04 5.01
C ASN A 172 -10.66 -0.74 6.29
N GLN A 173 -10.55 -1.55 7.34
CA GLN A 173 -11.29 -1.32 8.59
C GLN A 173 -10.61 -0.29 9.49
N VAL A 174 -9.27 -0.28 9.50
CA VAL A 174 -8.47 0.63 10.31
C VAL A 174 -8.62 2.07 9.84
N MET A 175 -8.50 2.33 8.53
CA MET A 175 -8.67 3.69 7.99
C MET A 175 -10.10 4.20 8.15
N LYS A 176 -11.14 3.38 7.89
CA LYS A 176 -12.53 3.76 8.22
C LYS A 176 -12.70 4.19 9.68
N SER A 177 -12.01 3.51 10.61
CA SER A 177 -12.05 3.85 12.04
C SER A 177 -11.29 5.14 12.35
N ILE A 178 -10.12 5.37 11.73
CA ILE A 178 -9.34 6.60 11.88
C ILE A 178 -10.13 7.81 11.36
N ILE A 179 -10.76 7.71 10.18
CA ILE A 179 -11.60 8.80 9.63
C ILE A 179 -12.77 9.08 10.57
N ARG A 180 -13.47 8.05 11.06
CA ARG A 180 -14.57 8.23 12.02
C ARG A 180 -14.09 8.93 13.29
N ALA A 181 -12.96 8.50 13.87
CA ALA A 181 -12.39 9.12 15.05
C ALA A 181 -11.99 10.58 14.80
N ALA A 182 -11.41 10.90 13.64
CA ALA A 182 -11.05 12.26 13.26
C ALA A 182 -12.28 13.17 13.12
N VAL A 183 -13.35 12.69 12.48
CA VAL A 183 -14.62 13.44 12.35
C VAL A 183 -15.23 13.71 13.71
N ILE A 184 -15.25 12.72 14.61
CA ILE A 184 -15.74 12.89 15.99
C ILE A 184 -14.90 13.92 16.74
N ALA A 185 -13.56 13.85 16.65
CA ALA A 185 -12.66 14.77 17.33
C ALA A 185 -12.87 16.23 16.88
N VAL A 186 -12.99 16.47 15.57
CA VAL A 186 -13.28 17.81 15.03
C VAL A 186 -14.66 18.28 15.50
N SER A 187 -15.67 17.40 15.49
CA SER A 187 -17.03 17.74 15.92
C SER A 187 -17.07 18.13 17.40
N VAL A 188 -16.38 17.39 18.27
CA VAL A 188 -16.29 17.71 19.70
C VAL A 188 -15.55 19.02 19.93
N ALA A 189 -14.47 19.28 19.18
CA ALA A 189 -13.70 20.53 19.31
C ALA A 189 -14.45 21.79 18.84
N ILE A 190 -15.47 21.66 18.00
CA ILE A 190 -16.31 22.79 17.56
C ILE A 190 -17.45 23.07 18.56
N VAL A 191 -17.91 22.04 19.28
CA VAL A 191 -19.05 22.11 20.22
C VAL A 191 -18.61 22.56 21.63
N VAL A 192 -17.34 22.42 21.98
CA VAL A 192 -16.74 22.89 23.24
C VAL A 192 -16.14 24.28 23.08
#